data_AF-A0A1H9KG31-F1
#
_entry.id   AF-A0A1H9KG31-F1
#
_cell.length_a   1.000
_cell.length_b   1.000
_cell.length_c   1.000
_cell.angle_alpha   90.00
_cell.angle_beta   90.00
_cell.angle_gamma   90.00
#
_symmetry.space_group_name_H-M   'P 1'
#
loop_
_entity.id
_entity.type
_entity.pdbx_description
1 polymer ?
#
loop_
_entity_poly.entity_id
_entity_poly.type
_entity_poly.pdbx_seq_one_letter_code
_entity_poly.pdbx_strand_id
1 'polypeptide(L)'
;MKKSFCKFIVTAMVATTFLSGCDSAQLNLNSDDDTPTEESTEEISEDNEDASSDDSAEDTSKDDESDNTDASTQDTSEDNDEDDSQKPSSTQSIEELSDYDSAETMEGDELSSSELEKLEEYLNQVDNYGFTLASYKNADQIDWGYVFAYGAGIENCDYSQEAVDAYLEASDEFDSVEYDLIALSGEDVRAFVEDKTGITDFDASLVSDFVYVEEYDIFFSQVSDCYMKDVRCEAGVRNGDVLQIIFHVGFQTNNRRLTIEETGDSDNPYRFFSNRELWEENAVKVIDGTIYQNTGTITCAVVDSDKGPDIEIIVDNAVTCVAHPRFRDSQDINIEQYSDVVEVEFWDVDDDGAADMIVILSDGSDSVAVLCKGYVNQWSEGYTEPKAEVTKWLSENVSDMTADNAISYILDHKDEFNDI
;
A
#
# COMPACT_ATOMS: atom_id res chain seq x y z
N MET A 1 9.52 3.70 -9.51
CA MET A 1 8.83 4.81 -10.22
C MET A 1 7.33 4.69 -10.03
N LYS A 2 6.72 5.45 -9.10
CA LYS A 2 5.28 5.35 -8.78
C LYS A 2 4.42 5.81 -9.97
N LYS A 3 3.59 4.90 -10.51
CA LYS A 3 2.59 5.24 -11.53
C LYS A 3 1.41 5.92 -10.84
N SER A 4 1.36 7.25 -10.88
CA SER A 4 0.23 7.99 -10.31
C SER A 4 -1.10 7.48 -10.89
N PHE A 5 -1.92 6.86 -10.04
CA PHE A 5 -3.21 6.30 -10.36
C PHE A 5 -4.21 7.37 -10.80
N CYS A 6 -4.28 8.51 -10.12
CA CYS A 6 -5.20 9.60 -10.53
C CYS A 6 -4.83 10.13 -11.93
N LYS A 7 -3.53 10.20 -12.26
CA LYS A 7 -3.04 10.51 -13.62
C LYS A 7 -3.17 9.34 -14.59
N PHE A 8 -3.22 8.09 -14.13
CA PHE A 8 -3.50 6.92 -14.97
C PHE A 8 -4.95 6.93 -15.47
N ILE A 9 -5.93 7.28 -14.62
CA ILE A 9 -7.32 7.49 -15.04
C ILE A 9 -7.38 8.58 -16.13
N VAL A 10 -6.78 9.75 -15.91
CA VAL A 10 -6.75 10.85 -16.90
C VAL A 10 -5.99 10.45 -18.17
N THR A 11 -4.88 9.71 -18.06
CA THR A 11 -4.14 9.18 -19.22
C THR A 11 -5.00 8.23 -20.06
N ALA A 12 -5.85 7.41 -19.42
CA ALA A 12 -6.81 6.55 -20.10
C ALA A 12 -7.92 7.35 -20.82
N MET A 13 -8.32 8.52 -20.32
CA MET A 13 -9.21 9.45 -21.03
C MET A 13 -8.51 10.07 -22.27
N VAL A 14 -7.28 10.56 -22.11
CA VAL A 14 -6.55 11.25 -23.20
C VAL A 14 -6.22 10.28 -24.35
N ALA A 15 -5.90 9.02 -24.05
CA ALA A 15 -5.51 8.02 -25.04
C ALA A 15 -6.57 7.71 -26.13
N THR A 16 -7.86 7.96 -25.87
CA THR A 16 -8.96 7.62 -26.80
C THR A 16 -9.45 8.79 -27.67
N THR A 17 -9.05 10.02 -27.38
CA THR A 17 -9.54 11.22 -28.12
C THR A 17 -8.96 11.42 -29.52
N PHE A 18 -7.80 10.80 -29.84
CA PHE A 18 -7.05 11.05 -31.08
C PHE A 18 -7.45 10.20 -32.31
N LEU A 19 -8.74 10.17 -32.66
CA LEU A 19 -9.18 9.59 -33.96
C LEU A 19 -10.22 10.39 -34.78
N SER A 20 -10.36 11.71 -34.57
CA SER A 20 -11.02 12.55 -35.59
C SER A 20 -10.52 13.99 -35.70
N GLY A 21 -10.02 14.35 -36.88
CA GLY A 21 -9.89 15.73 -37.36
C GLY A 21 -8.52 16.38 -37.15
N CYS A 22 -7.99 17.00 -38.21
CA CYS A 22 -6.80 17.84 -38.11
C CYS A 22 -7.18 19.28 -37.77
N ASP A 23 -6.51 19.91 -36.82
CA ASP A 23 -5.56 20.98 -37.19
C ASP A 23 -4.45 21.13 -36.13
N SER A 24 -3.55 22.09 -36.33
CA SER A 24 -2.20 22.09 -35.74
C SER A 24 -2.05 23.04 -34.56
N ALA A 25 -1.62 22.51 -33.41
CA ALA A 25 -1.09 23.30 -32.30
C ALA A 25 0.20 22.65 -31.76
N GLN A 26 1.27 23.43 -31.65
CA GLN A 26 2.53 23.02 -31.00
C GLN A 26 2.62 23.72 -29.65
N LEU A 27 2.68 22.95 -28.56
CA LEU A 27 3.04 23.49 -27.26
C LEU A 27 4.56 23.54 -27.15
N ASN A 28 5.11 24.76 -27.22
CA ASN A 28 6.48 25.02 -26.77
C ASN A 28 6.44 25.25 -25.25
N LEU A 29 7.10 24.39 -24.49
CA LEU A 29 7.53 24.73 -23.14
C LEU A 29 8.76 25.62 -23.25
N ASN A 30 8.63 26.88 -22.82
CA ASN A 30 9.75 27.79 -22.60
C ASN A 30 9.88 28.02 -21.09
N SER A 31 11.10 27.85 -20.59
CA SER A 31 11.54 28.26 -19.27
C SER A 31 11.86 29.77 -19.23
N ASP A 32 12.55 30.16 -18.17
CA ASP A 32 13.22 31.45 -17.92
C ASP A 32 12.30 32.53 -17.31
N ASP A 33 12.60 33.26 -16.22
CA ASP A 33 13.47 33.22 -15.01
C ASP A 33 13.33 34.65 -14.39
N ASP A 34 14.21 35.07 -13.48
CA ASP A 34 14.35 36.36 -12.76
C ASP A 34 13.62 36.48 -11.40
N THR A 35 14.40 36.26 -10.33
CA THR A 35 14.17 36.83 -8.98
C THR A 35 14.68 38.28 -8.92
N PRO A 36 14.37 39.10 -7.88
CA PRO A 36 15.31 39.14 -6.74
C PRO A 36 14.74 39.49 -5.34
N THR A 37 15.35 38.85 -4.34
CA THR A 37 15.79 39.33 -3.00
C THR A 37 15.15 40.58 -2.34
N GLU A 38 14.73 40.43 -1.08
CA GLU A 38 15.11 41.34 0.03
C GLU A 38 15.37 40.54 1.33
N GLU A 39 15.92 41.20 2.36
CA GLU A 39 16.66 40.63 3.51
C GLU A 39 16.14 41.18 4.85
N SER A 40 15.91 40.34 5.88
CA SER A 40 15.82 40.78 7.29
C SER A 40 15.95 39.67 8.34
N THR A 41 17.14 39.63 8.95
CA THR A 41 17.44 39.46 10.40
C THR A 41 16.58 38.57 11.31
N GLU A 42 17.30 37.71 12.04
CA GLU A 42 16.95 37.09 13.33
C GLU A 42 16.43 38.10 14.38
N GLU A 43 15.72 37.59 15.40
CA GLU A 43 16.24 37.67 16.79
C GLU A 43 15.85 36.40 17.57
N ILE A 44 16.71 36.03 18.52
CA ILE A 44 16.59 34.86 19.39
C ILE A 44 16.07 35.29 20.76
N SER A 45 15.21 34.47 21.38
CA SER A 45 15.03 34.49 22.83
C SER A 45 15.12 33.08 23.40
N GLU A 46 16.30 32.74 23.93
CA GLU A 46 16.45 31.66 24.88
C GLU A 46 15.60 31.95 26.13
N ASP A 47 14.98 30.94 26.71
CA ASP A 47 14.80 30.89 28.16
C ASP A 47 14.96 29.43 28.60
N ASN A 48 15.92 29.21 29.51
CA ASN A 48 16.46 27.89 29.83
C ASN A 48 16.56 27.78 31.36
N GLU A 49 15.69 27.01 31.99
CA GLU A 49 15.85 26.59 33.38
C GLU A 49 15.79 25.07 33.51
N ASP A 50 16.60 24.57 34.44
CA ASP A 50 17.33 23.30 34.30
C ASP A 50 17.19 22.41 35.54
N ALA A 51 17.36 21.11 35.31
CA ALA A 51 17.80 20.07 36.22
C ALA A 51 17.09 19.78 37.56
N SER A 52 17.20 18.49 37.90
CA SER A 52 17.40 17.92 39.26
C SER A 52 16.20 17.80 40.22
N SER A 53 16.14 16.77 41.07
CA SER A 53 16.77 15.43 41.06
C SER A 53 16.12 14.56 42.15
N ASP A 54 16.51 13.28 42.19
CA ASP A 54 16.69 12.48 43.42
C ASP A 54 15.46 12.08 44.29
N ASP A 55 15.43 10.93 44.96
CA ASP A 55 16.28 9.71 44.88
C ASP A 55 15.60 8.53 45.64
N SER A 56 16.11 7.32 45.42
CA SER A 56 16.35 6.26 46.42
C SER A 56 15.25 5.30 46.93
N ALA A 57 15.70 4.03 47.03
CA ALA A 57 15.54 3.08 48.14
C ALA A 57 14.19 2.30 48.28
N GLU A 58 14.15 0.98 48.03
CA GLU A 58 14.50 -0.16 48.95
C GLU A 58 13.32 -0.61 49.85
N ASP A 59 13.12 -1.88 50.30
CA ASP A 59 13.83 -3.18 50.18
C ASP A 59 12.84 -4.33 50.58
N THR A 60 13.29 -5.59 50.59
CA THR A 60 12.81 -6.79 51.33
C THR A 60 11.89 -7.83 50.65
N SER A 61 12.53 -8.64 49.80
CA SER A 61 12.62 -10.12 49.87
C SER A 61 11.67 -10.96 50.76
N LYS A 62 11.30 -12.16 50.24
CA LYS A 62 11.53 -13.46 50.93
C LYS A 62 11.39 -14.71 50.06
N ASP A 63 12.03 -15.77 50.56
CA ASP A 63 12.32 -17.05 49.92
C ASP A 63 11.26 -18.14 50.23
N ASP A 64 11.27 -19.24 49.45
CA ASP A 64 11.53 -20.60 49.99
C ASP A 64 11.81 -21.63 48.86
N GLU A 65 12.69 -22.61 49.13
CA GLU A 65 12.91 -23.85 48.35
C GLU A 65 11.93 -24.95 48.87
N SER A 66 11.88 -26.25 48.51
CA SER A 66 12.63 -27.21 47.64
C SER A 66 11.61 -28.28 47.12
N ASP A 67 11.88 -29.46 46.54
CA ASP A 67 13.07 -30.31 46.33
C ASP A 67 12.86 -31.27 45.12
N ASN A 68 13.76 -32.23 44.92
CA ASN A 68 13.90 -33.14 43.76
C ASN A 68 13.13 -34.47 43.87
N THR A 69 12.87 -35.11 42.71
CA THR A 69 13.14 -36.55 42.38
C THR A 69 12.71 -36.80 40.92
N ASP A 70 13.53 -37.21 39.94
CA ASP A 70 14.63 -38.20 39.78
C ASP A 70 14.16 -39.61 39.34
N ALA A 71 15.07 -40.31 38.62
CA ALA A 71 15.05 -41.72 38.21
C ALA A 71 14.29 -42.15 36.92
N SER A 72 14.89 -41.78 35.77
CA SER A 72 15.41 -42.70 34.73
C SER A 72 14.60 -43.94 34.28
N THR A 73 14.48 -44.13 32.96
CA THR A 73 14.87 -45.42 32.34
C THR A 73 15.51 -45.19 30.97
N GLN A 74 16.43 -46.08 30.59
CA GLN A 74 17.19 -46.09 29.34
C GLN A 74 16.95 -47.44 28.66
N ASP A 75 16.70 -47.47 27.34
CA ASP A 75 16.95 -48.66 26.54
C ASP A 75 17.25 -48.31 25.08
N THR A 76 17.86 -49.25 24.34
CA THR A 76 18.51 -49.00 23.03
C THR A 76 18.22 -50.09 22.00
N SER A 77 17.93 -49.70 20.75
CA SER A 77 18.26 -50.52 19.57
C SER A 77 18.21 -49.71 18.27
N GLU A 78 19.25 -49.82 17.47
CA GLU A 78 19.22 -49.56 16.03
C GLU A 78 18.40 -50.67 15.34
N ASP A 79 17.64 -50.36 14.29
CA ASP A 79 17.87 -50.96 12.96
C ASP A 79 17.10 -50.22 11.85
N ASN A 80 17.39 -50.58 10.60
CA ASN A 80 16.98 -49.90 9.37
C ASN A 80 15.58 -50.32 8.88
N ASP A 81 14.94 -49.46 8.08
CA ASP A 81 14.50 -49.85 6.73
C ASP A 81 14.34 -48.59 5.85
N GLU A 82 14.76 -48.69 4.58
CA GLU A 82 14.59 -47.65 3.55
C GLU A 82 13.25 -47.89 2.83
N ASP A 83 12.34 -46.91 2.79
CA ASP A 83 11.15 -46.95 1.91
C ASP A 83 11.01 -45.62 1.14
N ASP A 84 11.79 -45.49 0.07
CA ASP A 84 11.58 -44.48 -0.98
C ASP A 84 10.34 -44.87 -1.80
N SER A 85 9.17 -44.40 -1.36
CA SER A 85 7.90 -44.62 -2.04
C SER A 85 7.15 -43.31 -2.34
N GLN A 86 7.86 -42.38 -3.00
CA GLN A 86 7.32 -41.35 -3.91
C GLN A 86 6.11 -40.51 -3.42
N LYS A 87 6.37 -39.32 -2.84
CA LYS A 87 5.37 -38.23 -2.81
C LYS A 87 4.89 -37.99 -4.26
N PRO A 88 3.58 -37.98 -4.55
CA PRO A 88 3.10 -37.74 -5.91
C PRO A 88 3.33 -36.27 -6.25
N SER A 89 4.37 -35.98 -7.04
CA SER A 89 4.54 -34.65 -7.64
C SER A 89 3.36 -34.38 -8.57
N SER A 90 2.41 -33.58 -8.09
CA SER A 90 1.49 -32.86 -8.97
C SER A 90 2.32 -31.80 -9.66
N THR A 91 2.74 -32.05 -10.90
CA THR A 91 3.62 -31.13 -11.65
C THR A 91 2.81 -29.97 -12.25
N GLN A 92 2.08 -29.26 -11.40
CA GLN A 92 1.47 -27.96 -11.68
C GLN A 92 2.43 -26.87 -11.19
N SER A 93 2.51 -25.73 -11.87
CA SER A 93 3.30 -24.60 -11.38
C SER A 93 2.53 -23.81 -10.31
N ILE A 94 3.26 -23.00 -9.52
CA ILE A 94 2.63 -22.08 -8.56
C ILE A 94 1.63 -21.17 -9.28
N GLU A 95 1.94 -20.74 -10.51
CA GLU A 95 1.08 -19.93 -11.38
C GLU A 95 -0.25 -20.62 -11.74
N GLU A 96 -0.28 -21.96 -11.84
CA GLU A 96 -1.50 -22.75 -12.09
C GLU A 96 -2.31 -23.01 -10.80
N LEU A 97 -1.68 -22.94 -9.63
CA LEU A 97 -2.29 -23.23 -8.33
C LEU A 97 -2.78 -21.97 -7.61
N SER A 98 -2.10 -20.84 -7.78
CA SER A 98 -2.25 -19.68 -6.91
C SER A 98 -3.50 -18.83 -7.20
N ASP A 99 -4.06 -18.93 -8.41
CA ASP A 99 -5.09 -18.06 -9.01
C ASP A 99 -5.21 -16.70 -8.29
N TYR A 100 -4.29 -15.81 -8.60
CA TYR A 100 -4.21 -14.49 -7.96
C TYR A 100 -5.50 -13.67 -8.12
N ASP A 101 -6.29 -13.92 -9.16
CA ASP A 101 -7.53 -13.16 -9.39
C ASP A 101 -8.71 -13.72 -8.58
N SER A 102 -8.67 -15.00 -8.18
CA SER A 102 -9.60 -15.58 -7.18
C SER A 102 -9.36 -15.02 -5.78
N ALA A 103 -10.43 -14.77 -5.02
CA ALA A 103 -10.37 -14.52 -3.57
C ALA A 103 -10.30 -15.82 -2.75
N GLU A 104 -11.00 -16.88 -3.20
CA GLU A 104 -10.99 -18.21 -2.58
C GLU A 104 -9.57 -18.82 -2.59
N THR A 105 -9.20 -19.57 -1.55
CA THR A 105 -7.91 -20.29 -1.51
C THR A 105 -7.91 -21.53 -2.41
N MET A 106 -6.73 -21.97 -2.84
CA MET A 106 -6.55 -23.21 -3.59
C MET A 106 -7.05 -24.46 -2.84
N GLU A 107 -7.44 -25.49 -3.59
CA GLU A 107 -7.71 -26.83 -3.02
C GLU A 107 -6.43 -27.39 -2.37
N GLY A 108 -6.52 -27.85 -1.12
CA GLY A 108 -5.37 -28.33 -0.34
C GLY A 108 -5.76 -28.88 1.03
N ASP A 109 -4.77 -29.33 1.80
CA ASP A 109 -4.93 -29.68 3.22
C ASP A 109 -4.92 -28.40 4.08
N GLU A 110 -5.85 -28.25 5.02
CA GLU A 110 -5.89 -27.12 5.97
C GLU A 110 -4.64 -27.10 6.86
N LEU A 111 -3.99 -25.93 7.00
CA LEU A 111 -2.83 -25.76 7.88
C LEU A 111 -3.25 -25.85 9.35
N SER A 112 -2.47 -26.57 10.15
CA SER A 112 -2.71 -26.66 11.59
C SER A 112 -2.37 -25.35 12.31
N SER A 113 -2.97 -25.09 13.47
CA SER A 113 -2.69 -23.86 14.25
C SER A 113 -1.21 -23.69 14.62
N SER A 114 -0.44 -24.79 14.72
CA SER A 114 1.01 -24.74 14.99
C SER A 114 1.86 -24.58 13.71
N GLU A 115 1.28 -24.69 12.52
CA GLU A 115 1.90 -24.19 11.29
C GLU A 115 1.62 -22.70 11.13
N LEU A 116 0.37 -22.26 11.36
CA LEU A 116 -0.02 -20.85 11.33
C LEU A 116 0.78 -20.01 12.34
N GLU A 117 0.97 -20.49 13.59
CA GLU A 117 1.79 -19.84 14.62
C GLU A 117 3.26 -19.64 14.18
N LYS A 118 3.83 -20.59 13.41
CA LYS A 118 5.21 -20.48 12.89
C LYS A 118 5.31 -19.59 11.66
N LEU A 119 4.29 -19.60 10.81
CA LEU A 119 4.19 -18.70 9.66
C LEU A 119 3.97 -17.25 10.13
N GLU A 120 3.22 -17.06 11.21
CA GLU A 120 3.08 -15.78 11.92
C GLU A 120 4.41 -15.33 12.51
N GLU A 121 5.14 -16.19 13.24
CA GLU A 121 6.47 -15.88 13.75
C GLU A 121 7.45 -15.51 12.61
N TYR A 122 7.45 -16.27 11.50
CA TYR A 122 8.28 -16.01 10.33
C TYR A 122 7.95 -14.66 9.65
N LEU A 123 6.68 -14.38 9.36
CA LEU A 123 6.26 -13.16 8.68
C LEU A 123 6.40 -11.89 9.54
N ASN A 124 6.51 -12.02 10.86
CA ASN A 124 6.85 -10.90 11.75
C ASN A 124 8.36 -10.62 11.85
N GLN A 125 9.23 -11.43 11.23
CA GLN A 125 10.68 -11.17 11.19
C GLN A 125 10.99 -10.02 10.21
N VAL A 126 12.05 -9.24 10.50
CA VAL A 126 12.39 -8.00 9.77
C VAL A 126 12.69 -8.26 8.29
N ASP A 127 13.23 -9.44 7.96
CA ASP A 127 13.54 -9.93 6.61
C ASP A 127 12.33 -10.45 5.83
N ASN A 128 11.16 -10.55 6.46
CA ASN A 128 9.93 -11.09 5.86
C ASN A 128 8.75 -10.11 5.91
N TYR A 129 8.72 -9.22 6.91
CA TYR A 129 7.61 -8.31 7.18
C TYR A 129 7.21 -7.44 5.99
N GLY A 130 8.18 -6.87 5.25
CA GLY A 130 7.88 -5.96 4.13
C GLY A 130 7.11 -6.62 2.97
N PHE A 131 7.29 -7.93 2.75
CA PHE A 131 6.51 -8.70 1.77
C PHE A 131 5.02 -8.83 2.12
N THR A 132 4.62 -8.52 3.36
CA THR A 132 3.22 -8.57 3.80
C THR A 132 2.43 -7.30 3.49
N LEU A 133 3.11 -6.17 3.27
CA LEU A 133 2.53 -4.82 3.27
C LEU A 133 1.76 -4.46 1.98
N ALA A 134 2.30 -4.84 0.82
CA ALA A 134 1.82 -4.42 -0.50
C ALA A 134 1.34 -5.59 -1.36
N SER A 135 0.49 -5.33 -2.35
CA SER A 135 -0.01 -6.34 -3.28
C SER A 135 0.96 -6.59 -4.44
N TYR A 136 1.13 -7.84 -4.83
CA TYR A 136 1.90 -8.24 -6.02
C TYR A 136 1.41 -9.58 -6.57
N LYS A 137 1.27 -9.68 -7.91
CA LYS A 137 0.74 -10.87 -8.60
C LYS A 137 1.77 -12.00 -8.77
N ASN A 138 3.04 -11.62 -8.84
CA ASN A 138 4.21 -12.50 -8.95
C ASN A 138 5.45 -11.77 -8.37
N ALA A 139 6.58 -12.47 -8.27
CA ALA A 139 7.80 -11.91 -7.68
C ALA A 139 8.36 -10.68 -8.44
N ASP A 140 8.18 -10.62 -9.77
CA ASP A 140 8.59 -9.48 -10.61
C ASP A 140 7.81 -8.18 -10.30
N GLN A 141 6.74 -8.26 -9.51
CA GLN A 141 5.87 -7.13 -9.13
C GLN A 141 5.96 -6.74 -7.65
N ILE A 142 6.84 -7.37 -6.87
CA ILE A 142 7.06 -7.01 -5.47
C ILE A 142 7.51 -5.54 -5.39
N ASP A 143 6.87 -4.75 -4.52
CA ASP A 143 7.34 -3.39 -4.24
C ASP A 143 8.51 -3.44 -3.25
N TRP A 144 9.71 -3.52 -3.81
CA TRP A 144 10.96 -3.62 -3.07
C TRP A 144 11.22 -2.43 -2.15
N GLY A 145 10.57 -1.28 -2.35
CA GLY A 145 10.61 -0.18 -1.39
C GLY A 145 10.00 -0.57 -0.05
N TYR A 146 8.81 -1.21 -0.05
CA TYR A 146 8.19 -1.73 1.17
C TYR A 146 8.96 -2.90 1.80
N VAL A 147 9.68 -3.69 0.99
CA VAL A 147 10.55 -4.77 1.49
C VAL A 147 11.77 -4.19 2.23
N PHE A 148 12.49 -3.26 1.60
CA PHE A 148 13.74 -2.70 2.15
C PHE A 148 13.55 -1.51 3.09
N ALA A 149 12.33 -0.96 3.27
CA ALA A 149 12.03 0.14 4.19
C ALA A 149 12.44 -0.09 5.66
N TYR A 150 12.65 -1.34 6.07
CA TYR A 150 13.13 -1.75 7.40
C TYR A 150 14.53 -2.41 7.33
N GLY A 151 15.28 -2.16 6.26
CA GLY A 151 16.55 -2.83 5.93
C GLY A 151 16.42 -4.30 5.51
N ALA A 152 15.22 -4.90 5.60
CA ALA A 152 14.96 -6.32 5.34
C ALA A 152 15.91 -7.29 6.10
N GLY A 153 16.39 -6.90 7.28
CA GLY A 153 17.36 -7.68 8.06
C GLY A 153 18.80 -7.66 7.53
N ILE A 154 19.07 -6.95 6.43
CA ILE A 154 20.42 -6.73 5.89
C ILE A 154 21.16 -5.72 6.79
N GLU A 155 22.44 -6.00 7.10
CA GLU A 155 23.27 -5.05 7.85
C GLU A 155 23.66 -3.84 6.97
N ASN A 156 23.63 -2.62 7.51
CA ASN A 156 24.10 -1.43 6.81
C ASN A 156 25.59 -1.58 6.44
N CYS A 157 25.93 -1.38 5.17
CA CYS A 157 27.30 -1.55 4.67
C CYS A 157 28.22 -0.37 5.05
N ASP A 158 29.54 -0.59 5.01
CA ASP A 158 30.52 0.52 5.08
C ASP A 158 30.40 1.43 3.84
N TYR A 159 30.16 2.73 4.03
CA TYR A 159 30.14 3.74 2.98
C TYR A 159 31.11 4.90 3.26
N SER A 160 31.51 5.64 2.22
CA SER A 160 32.34 6.85 2.35
C SER A 160 31.50 8.12 2.28
N GLN A 161 32.09 9.26 2.67
CA GLN A 161 31.38 10.55 2.57
C GLN A 161 31.07 10.90 1.11
N GLU A 162 31.97 10.56 0.19
CA GLU A 162 31.78 10.79 -1.25
C GLU A 162 30.61 9.98 -1.83
N ALA A 163 30.22 8.85 -1.22
CA ALA A 163 29.02 8.11 -1.57
C ALA A 163 27.73 8.77 -1.04
N VAL A 164 27.78 9.37 0.15
CA VAL A 164 26.67 10.17 0.73
C VAL A 164 26.49 11.48 -0.05
N ASP A 165 27.59 12.14 -0.41
CA ASP A 165 27.55 13.36 -1.23
C ASP A 165 26.92 13.07 -2.61
N ALA A 166 27.26 11.92 -3.21
CA ALA A 166 26.66 11.46 -4.48
C ALA A 166 25.20 11.01 -4.34
N TYR A 167 24.80 10.44 -3.19
CA TYR A 167 23.40 10.18 -2.86
C TYR A 167 22.58 11.48 -2.83
N LEU A 168 23.09 12.52 -2.15
CA LEU A 168 22.41 13.81 -2.05
C LEU A 168 22.37 14.55 -3.40
N GLU A 169 23.44 14.50 -4.22
CA GLU A 169 23.43 15.06 -5.58
C GLU A 169 22.46 14.31 -6.53
N ALA A 170 22.14 13.05 -6.24
CA ALA A 170 21.17 12.24 -6.98
C ALA A 170 19.74 12.26 -6.38
N SER A 171 19.52 12.98 -5.27
CA SER A 171 18.25 13.03 -4.53
C SER A 171 17.49 14.33 -4.86
N ASP A 172 16.40 14.21 -5.63
CA ASP A 172 15.48 15.34 -5.88
C ASP A 172 14.71 15.78 -4.60
N GLU A 173 14.85 15.06 -3.48
CA GLU A 173 14.06 15.25 -2.25
C GLU A 173 14.86 15.81 -1.05
N PHE A 174 16.19 15.65 -1.01
CA PHE A 174 16.99 15.91 0.20
C PHE A 174 18.34 16.60 -0.07
N ASP A 175 18.47 17.87 0.36
CA ASP A 175 19.75 18.61 0.38
C ASP A 175 20.72 18.12 1.49
N SER A 176 20.25 17.32 2.46
CA SER A 176 21.07 16.79 3.55
C SER A 176 20.50 15.50 4.16
N VAL A 177 21.30 14.84 5.01
CA VAL A 177 20.82 13.71 5.84
C VAL A 177 20.17 14.27 7.11
N GLU A 178 18.85 14.17 7.18
CA GLU A 178 18.00 14.65 8.29
C GLU A 178 17.50 13.52 9.20
N TYR A 179 17.46 12.27 8.69
CA TYR A 179 16.96 11.09 9.41
C TYR A 179 18.01 9.96 9.45
N ASP A 180 17.65 8.80 10.00
CA ASP A 180 18.54 7.64 10.01
C ASP A 180 18.72 7.11 8.58
N LEU A 181 19.98 6.97 8.16
CA LEU A 181 20.36 6.57 6.81
C LEU A 181 20.50 5.05 6.73
N ILE A 182 19.67 4.40 5.93
CA ILE A 182 19.88 3.02 5.47
C ILE A 182 20.85 3.07 4.28
N ALA A 183 21.83 2.17 4.29
CA ALA A 183 22.81 1.98 3.22
C ALA A 183 23.01 0.48 2.99
N LEU A 184 22.36 -0.07 1.96
CA LEU A 184 22.43 -1.50 1.62
C LEU A 184 23.38 -1.70 0.44
N SER A 185 24.30 -2.68 0.51
CA SER A 185 25.12 -3.01 -0.65
C SER A 185 24.27 -3.69 -1.72
N GLY A 186 24.57 -3.43 -2.99
CA GLY A 186 23.88 -4.07 -4.09
C GLY A 186 24.15 -5.57 -4.18
N GLU A 187 25.29 -6.05 -3.69
CA GLU A 187 25.57 -7.50 -3.59
C GLU A 187 24.60 -8.17 -2.62
N ASP A 188 24.39 -7.59 -1.44
CA ASP A 188 23.47 -8.12 -0.42
C ASP A 188 22.00 -8.01 -0.86
N VAL A 189 21.60 -6.87 -1.47
CA VAL A 189 20.24 -6.70 -2.03
C VAL A 189 19.94 -7.73 -3.12
N ARG A 190 20.88 -7.97 -4.04
CA ARG A 190 20.69 -8.96 -5.12
C ARG A 190 20.68 -10.40 -4.59
N ALA A 191 21.52 -10.72 -3.61
CA ALA A 191 21.51 -12.03 -2.94
C ALA A 191 20.19 -12.28 -2.20
N PHE A 192 19.71 -11.30 -1.44
CA PHE A 192 18.42 -11.35 -0.74
C PHE A 192 17.24 -11.58 -1.70
N VAL A 193 17.24 -10.89 -2.85
CA VAL A 193 16.23 -11.11 -3.91
C VAL A 193 16.31 -12.53 -4.48
N GLU A 194 17.51 -13.03 -4.83
CA GLU A 194 17.70 -14.39 -5.34
C GLU A 194 17.25 -15.46 -4.33
N ASP A 195 17.54 -15.27 -3.04
CA ASP A 195 17.09 -16.16 -1.98
C ASP A 195 15.56 -16.14 -1.82
N LYS A 196 14.98 -14.96 -1.55
CA LYS A 196 13.55 -14.82 -1.20
C LYS A 196 12.60 -15.08 -2.38
N THR A 197 13.08 -15.05 -3.64
CA THR A 197 12.22 -15.20 -4.83
C THR A 197 12.75 -16.14 -5.92
N GLY A 198 14.07 -16.36 -6.01
CA GLY A 198 14.71 -17.05 -7.14
C GLY A 198 15.04 -16.15 -8.35
N ILE A 199 14.84 -14.84 -8.27
CA ILE A 199 15.19 -13.89 -9.34
C ILE A 199 16.71 -13.61 -9.33
N THR A 200 17.41 -14.04 -10.39
CA THR A 200 18.88 -13.95 -10.50
C THR A 200 19.39 -12.77 -11.36
N ASP A 201 18.51 -12.04 -12.02
CA ASP A 201 18.81 -10.94 -12.96
C ASP A 201 18.04 -9.68 -12.53
N PHE A 202 18.20 -9.31 -11.25
CA PHE A 202 17.43 -8.25 -10.59
C PHE A 202 17.86 -6.84 -11.05
N ASP A 203 16.90 -6.07 -11.54
CA ASP A 203 17.08 -4.67 -11.94
C ASP A 203 16.98 -3.74 -10.70
N ALA A 204 18.09 -3.09 -10.36
CA ALA A 204 18.19 -2.15 -9.25
C ALA A 204 17.14 -1.01 -9.31
N SER A 205 16.66 -0.62 -10.49
CA SER A 205 15.66 0.43 -10.65
C SER A 205 14.24 0.03 -10.19
N LEU A 206 14.04 -1.24 -9.80
CA LEU A 206 12.82 -1.74 -9.18
C LEU A 206 12.71 -1.44 -7.68
N VAL A 207 13.80 -1.00 -7.02
CA VAL A 207 13.74 -0.59 -5.62
C VAL A 207 13.14 0.81 -5.52
N SER A 208 11.83 0.88 -5.32
CA SER A 208 11.12 2.11 -4.96
C SER A 208 11.73 2.77 -3.73
N ASP A 209 11.68 4.11 -3.67
CA ASP A 209 11.98 4.91 -2.48
C ASP A 209 13.41 4.74 -1.90
N PHE A 210 14.32 4.17 -2.68
CA PHE A 210 15.77 4.21 -2.48
C PHE A 210 16.45 4.88 -3.68
N VAL A 211 17.55 5.58 -3.41
CA VAL A 211 18.45 6.12 -4.43
C VAL A 211 19.64 5.15 -4.57
N TYR A 212 19.75 4.52 -5.74
CA TYR A 212 20.85 3.62 -6.07
C TYR A 212 22.03 4.40 -6.70
N VAL A 213 23.19 4.38 -6.04
CA VAL A 213 24.38 5.12 -6.47
C VAL A 213 25.36 4.17 -7.16
N GLU A 214 25.25 4.05 -8.49
CA GLU A 214 25.94 3.05 -9.33
C GLU A 214 27.48 3.04 -9.17
N GLU A 215 28.14 4.18 -8.90
CA GLU A 215 29.61 4.22 -8.71
C GLU A 215 30.09 3.43 -7.48
N TYR A 216 29.23 3.29 -6.46
CA TYR A 216 29.55 2.59 -5.21
C TYR A 216 28.82 1.25 -5.05
N ASP A 217 27.81 0.96 -5.88
CA ASP A 217 26.91 -0.21 -5.76
C ASP A 217 26.19 -0.25 -4.40
N ILE A 218 25.62 0.90 -4.00
CA ILE A 218 24.89 1.09 -2.72
C ILE A 218 23.51 1.69 -2.97
N PHE A 219 22.50 1.17 -2.27
CA PHE A 219 21.17 1.73 -2.15
C PHE A 219 21.07 2.57 -0.87
N PHE A 220 20.75 3.85 -0.99
CA PHE A 220 20.51 4.74 0.14
C PHE A 220 19.03 5.11 0.29
N SER A 221 18.53 5.15 1.51
CA SER A 221 17.25 5.79 1.84
C SER A 221 17.28 6.35 3.27
N GLN A 222 16.49 7.40 3.52
CA GLN A 222 16.37 8.05 4.82
C GLN A 222 15.05 7.63 5.48
N VAL A 223 15.14 7.02 6.66
CA VAL A 223 13.97 6.49 7.38
C VAL A 223 13.79 7.18 8.73
N SER A 224 12.54 7.47 9.06
CA SER A 224 12.13 7.91 10.40
C SER A 224 11.77 6.70 11.29
N ASP A 225 11.32 6.95 12.53
CA ASP A 225 10.83 5.93 13.46
C ASP A 225 9.57 5.22 12.93
N CYS A 226 9.77 4.25 12.03
CA CYS A 226 8.71 3.44 11.43
C CYS A 226 8.32 2.27 12.34
N TYR A 227 7.10 2.30 12.85
CA TYR A 227 6.59 1.25 13.73
C TYR A 227 6.03 0.07 12.94
N MET A 228 6.77 -1.05 12.91
CA MET A 228 6.22 -2.37 12.52
C MET A 228 4.91 -2.69 13.28
N LYS A 229 4.14 -3.63 12.73
CA LYS A 229 2.84 -4.08 13.26
C LYS A 229 2.76 -5.60 13.26
N ASP A 230 2.03 -6.16 14.21
CA ASP A 230 1.72 -7.58 14.24
C ASP A 230 1.07 -8.01 12.91
N VAL A 231 1.75 -8.89 12.17
CA VAL A 231 1.13 -9.79 11.18
C VAL A 231 0.43 -10.90 11.96
N ARG A 232 -0.76 -11.32 11.54
CA ARG A 232 -1.51 -12.43 12.18
C ARG A 232 -2.06 -13.40 11.15
N CYS A 233 -1.86 -14.71 11.37
CA CYS A 233 -2.24 -15.76 10.44
C CYS A 233 -3.57 -16.41 10.86
N GLU A 234 -4.67 -16.03 10.19
CA GLU A 234 -6.03 -16.46 10.54
C GLU A 234 -6.37 -17.85 9.96
N ALA A 235 -5.90 -18.16 8.75
CA ALA A 235 -6.15 -19.43 8.08
C ALA A 235 -5.08 -19.75 7.02
N GLY A 236 -5.09 -20.97 6.48
CA GLY A 236 -4.31 -21.29 5.29
C GLY A 236 -4.43 -22.75 4.85
N VAL A 237 -3.92 -23.02 3.65
CA VAL A 237 -3.99 -24.32 2.96
C VAL A 237 -2.65 -24.69 2.32
N ARG A 238 -2.41 -25.99 2.19
CA ARG A 238 -1.18 -26.60 1.68
C ARG A 238 -1.48 -27.51 0.49
N ASN A 239 -0.81 -27.31 -0.64
CA ASN A 239 -0.91 -28.19 -1.81
C ASN A 239 0.50 -28.52 -2.35
N GLY A 240 0.92 -29.78 -2.18
CA GLY A 240 2.26 -30.22 -2.54
C GLY A 240 3.31 -29.57 -1.64
N ASP A 241 3.99 -28.56 -2.17
CA ASP A 241 5.02 -27.74 -1.52
C ASP A 241 4.65 -26.24 -1.56
N VAL A 242 3.45 -25.90 -2.06
CA VAL A 242 2.89 -24.54 -2.07
C VAL A 242 1.98 -24.35 -0.85
N LEU A 243 2.02 -23.16 -0.26
CA LEU A 243 1.12 -22.72 0.80
C LEU A 243 0.36 -21.45 0.37
N GLN A 244 -0.90 -21.35 0.77
CA GLN A 244 -1.62 -20.08 0.80
C GLN A 244 -2.04 -19.76 2.24
N ILE A 245 -1.72 -18.54 2.70
CA ILE A 245 -1.99 -18.07 4.06
C ILE A 245 -2.90 -16.85 3.96
N ILE A 246 -4.03 -16.87 4.69
CA ILE A 246 -4.85 -15.69 4.93
C ILE A 246 -4.36 -15.03 6.22
N PHE A 247 -3.97 -13.76 6.11
CA PHE A 247 -3.38 -13.00 7.20
C PHE A 247 -3.91 -11.57 7.26
N HIS A 248 -3.69 -10.92 8.41
CA HIS A 248 -4.06 -9.54 8.70
C HIS A 248 -2.82 -8.76 9.18
N VAL A 249 -2.73 -7.44 8.91
CA VAL A 249 -1.60 -6.60 9.33
C VAL A 249 -2.07 -5.30 10.01
N GLY A 250 -2.03 -5.30 11.34
CA GLY A 250 -2.10 -4.09 12.19
C GLY A 250 -3.29 -3.14 12.04
N PHE A 251 -3.24 -2.30 11.00
CA PHE A 251 -4.20 -1.21 10.72
C PHE A 251 -4.83 -1.30 9.31
N GLN A 252 -4.49 -2.29 8.50
CA GLN A 252 -5.09 -2.47 7.17
C GLN A 252 -6.55 -2.92 7.30
N THR A 253 -7.45 -2.39 6.47
CA THR A 253 -8.89 -2.75 6.49
C THR A 253 -9.12 -4.22 6.12
N ASN A 254 -8.41 -4.66 5.08
CA ASN A 254 -8.65 -5.92 4.40
C ASN A 254 -7.66 -6.99 4.84
N ASN A 255 -8.14 -8.23 4.91
CA ASN A 255 -7.26 -9.39 5.01
C ASN A 255 -6.52 -9.59 3.68
N ARG A 256 -5.49 -10.42 3.71
CA ARG A 256 -4.57 -10.62 2.60
C ARG A 256 -4.25 -12.09 2.43
N ARG A 257 -4.10 -12.57 1.18
CA ARG A 257 -3.71 -13.94 0.86
C ARG A 257 -2.28 -13.97 0.30
N LEU A 258 -1.34 -14.44 1.12
CA LEU A 258 0.02 -14.72 0.69
C LEU A 258 0.07 -16.10 0.00
N THR A 259 0.84 -16.23 -1.08
CA THR A 259 1.23 -17.52 -1.66
C THR A 259 2.76 -17.63 -1.59
N ILE A 260 3.24 -18.75 -1.05
CA ILE A 260 4.66 -19.08 -0.91
C ILE A 260 4.96 -20.54 -1.31
N GLU A 261 6.21 -20.82 -1.68
CA GLU A 261 6.73 -22.17 -1.95
C GLU A 261 7.72 -22.58 -0.84
N GLU A 262 7.58 -23.78 -0.27
CA GLU A 262 8.59 -24.38 0.62
C GLU A 262 9.82 -24.82 -0.18
N THR A 263 10.99 -24.30 0.19
CA THR A 263 12.26 -24.60 -0.50
C THR A 263 12.88 -25.93 -0.06
N GLY A 264 12.58 -26.38 1.16
CA GLY A 264 13.27 -27.46 1.85
C GLY A 264 14.63 -27.07 2.46
N ASP A 265 15.03 -25.80 2.37
CA ASP A 265 16.18 -25.23 3.07
C ASP A 265 15.82 -24.86 4.52
N SER A 266 16.76 -24.96 5.46
CA SER A 266 16.53 -24.53 6.84
C SER A 266 16.75 -23.04 7.04
N ASP A 267 17.61 -22.45 6.22
CA ASP A 267 18.14 -21.10 6.42
C ASP A 267 17.33 -20.08 5.59
N ASN A 268 16.65 -20.54 4.54
CA ASN A 268 15.68 -19.81 3.74
C ASN A 268 14.47 -20.70 3.36
N PRO A 269 13.55 -20.98 4.31
CA PRO A 269 12.55 -22.04 4.16
C PRO A 269 11.42 -21.77 3.16
N TYR A 270 11.17 -20.51 2.79
CA TYR A 270 10.06 -20.14 1.91
C TYR A 270 10.44 -19.09 0.87
N ARG A 271 9.94 -19.25 -0.36
CA ARG A 271 9.98 -18.23 -1.41
C ARG A 271 8.65 -17.50 -1.54
N PHE A 272 8.72 -16.19 -1.69
CA PHE A 272 7.56 -15.32 -1.89
C PHE A 272 7.12 -15.33 -3.36
N PHE A 273 5.85 -15.68 -3.60
CA PHE A 273 5.30 -15.70 -4.96
C PHE A 273 4.30 -14.56 -5.19
N SER A 274 3.24 -14.44 -4.39
CA SER A 274 2.23 -13.39 -4.56
C SER A 274 1.55 -12.99 -3.25
N ASN A 275 1.19 -11.71 -3.11
CA ASN A 275 0.38 -11.19 -2.01
C ASN A 275 -0.86 -10.49 -2.60
N ARG A 276 -2.05 -11.05 -2.40
CA ARG A 276 -3.32 -10.49 -2.87
C ARG A 276 -4.08 -9.86 -1.71
N GLU A 277 -4.71 -8.72 -1.92
CA GLU A 277 -5.66 -8.16 -0.96
C GLU A 277 -7.05 -8.80 -1.12
N LEU A 278 -7.77 -9.03 -0.02
CA LEU A 278 -9.10 -9.66 0.02
C LEU A 278 -10.20 -8.61 0.29
N TRP A 279 -10.19 -7.55 -0.51
CA TRP A 279 -11.13 -6.43 -0.43
C TRP A 279 -12.60 -6.86 -0.56
N GLU A 280 -12.87 -8.00 -1.22
CA GLU A 280 -14.21 -8.58 -1.34
C GLU A 280 -14.82 -9.00 0.01
N GLU A 281 -14.03 -9.24 1.06
CA GLU A 281 -14.53 -9.66 2.38
C GLU A 281 -15.28 -8.53 3.10
N ASN A 282 -14.89 -7.27 2.86
CA ASN A 282 -15.48 -6.08 3.48
C ASN A 282 -16.47 -5.34 2.55
N ALA A 283 -16.50 -5.67 1.26
CA ALA A 283 -17.33 -5.00 0.27
C ALA A 283 -18.84 -5.30 0.46
N VAL A 284 -19.62 -4.32 0.93
CA VAL A 284 -21.08 -4.44 1.02
C VAL A 284 -21.78 -4.31 -0.33
N LYS A 285 -21.10 -3.68 -1.31
CA LYS A 285 -21.55 -3.50 -2.69
C LYS A 285 -20.33 -3.35 -3.60
N VAL A 286 -20.39 -3.88 -4.83
CA VAL A 286 -19.36 -3.66 -5.86
C VAL A 286 -20.01 -2.90 -7.02
N ILE A 287 -19.30 -1.89 -7.52
CA ILE A 287 -19.78 -0.96 -8.55
C ILE A 287 -18.69 -0.81 -9.61
N ASP A 288 -19.06 -0.93 -10.89
CA ASP A 288 -18.22 -0.51 -12.01
C ASP A 288 -18.25 1.03 -12.10
N GLY A 289 -17.26 1.69 -11.50
CA GLY A 289 -17.11 3.14 -11.60
C GLY A 289 -16.76 3.56 -13.03
N THR A 290 -17.58 4.40 -13.66
CA THR A 290 -17.39 4.78 -15.07
C THR A 290 -16.31 5.85 -15.22
N ILE A 291 -15.55 5.84 -16.31
CA ILE A 291 -14.65 6.94 -16.69
C ILE A 291 -15.40 7.82 -17.69
N TYR A 292 -15.81 9.04 -17.30
CA TYR A 292 -16.74 9.88 -18.08
C TYR A 292 -16.23 10.16 -19.50
N GLN A 293 -17.16 10.12 -20.45
CA GLN A 293 -16.93 10.18 -21.91
C GLN A 293 -15.97 9.12 -22.50
N ASN A 294 -15.43 8.21 -21.69
CA ASN A 294 -14.65 7.07 -22.13
C ASN A 294 -15.52 5.80 -22.19
N THR A 295 -14.94 4.65 -22.57
CA THR A 295 -15.62 3.34 -22.53
C THR A 295 -14.94 2.36 -21.56
N GLY A 296 -14.25 2.89 -20.56
CA GLY A 296 -13.59 2.13 -19.50
C GLY A 296 -14.34 2.25 -18.17
N THR A 297 -14.25 1.21 -17.36
CA THR A 297 -14.71 1.20 -15.97
C THR A 297 -13.54 0.83 -15.05
N ILE A 298 -13.67 1.17 -13.77
CA ILE A 298 -12.77 0.82 -12.68
C ILE A 298 -13.60 0.13 -11.61
N THR A 299 -13.14 -1.00 -11.08
CA THR A 299 -13.84 -1.69 -10.00
C THR A 299 -13.76 -0.87 -8.72
N CYS A 300 -14.90 -0.51 -8.15
CA CYS A 300 -15.03 0.15 -6.87
C CYS A 300 -15.77 -0.76 -5.88
N ALA A 301 -15.23 -0.91 -4.68
CA ALA A 301 -15.90 -1.56 -3.56
C ALA A 301 -16.45 -0.50 -2.60
N VAL A 302 -17.70 -0.67 -2.19
CA VAL A 302 -18.32 0.13 -1.14
C VAL A 302 -18.14 -0.61 0.18
N VAL A 303 -17.60 0.08 1.19
CA VAL A 303 -17.42 -0.45 2.55
C VAL A 303 -18.21 0.42 3.52
N ASP A 304 -19.03 -0.19 4.37
CA ASP A 304 -19.80 0.52 5.39
C ASP A 304 -18.91 0.89 6.60
N SER A 305 -18.88 2.17 6.97
CA SER A 305 -18.18 2.67 8.17
C SER A 305 -19.12 3.29 9.20
N ASP A 306 -18.59 3.70 10.36
CA ASP A 306 -19.32 4.46 11.38
C ASP A 306 -19.75 5.87 10.92
N LYS A 307 -19.27 6.33 9.76
CA LYS A 307 -19.48 7.67 9.19
C LYS A 307 -20.11 7.63 7.78
N GLY A 308 -20.80 6.54 7.44
CA GLY A 308 -21.36 6.30 6.10
C GLY A 308 -20.43 5.51 5.17
N PRO A 309 -20.79 5.36 3.89
CA PRO A 309 -20.03 4.53 2.94
C PRO A 309 -18.67 5.15 2.59
N ASP A 310 -17.68 4.28 2.44
CA ASP A 310 -16.37 4.57 1.85
C ASP A 310 -16.20 3.81 0.53
N ILE A 311 -15.46 4.40 -0.41
CA ILE A 311 -15.25 3.84 -1.76
C ILE A 311 -13.79 3.42 -1.91
N GLU A 312 -13.52 2.12 -1.76
CA GLU A 312 -12.22 1.53 -2.08
C GLU A 312 -12.11 1.36 -3.60
N ILE A 313 -11.00 1.81 -4.18
CA ILE A 313 -10.77 1.78 -5.63
C ILE A 313 -9.76 0.67 -5.94
N ILE A 314 -10.16 -0.27 -6.79
CA ILE A 314 -9.45 -1.54 -6.99
C ILE A 314 -8.70 -1.54 -8.32
N VAL A 315 -7.39 -1.82 -8.26
CA VAL A 315 -6.55 -2.09 -9.44
C VAL A 315 -5.73 -3.34 -9.16
N ASP A 316 -5.68 -4.27 -10.12
CA ASP A 316 -4.92 -5.53 -10.02
C ASP A 316 -5.10 -6.28 -8.68
N ASN A 317 -6.34 -6.28 -8.16
CA ASN A 317 -6.76 -6.86 -6.86
C ASN A 317 -6.03 -6.28 -5.64
N ALA A 318 -5.75 -4.98 -5.66
CA ALA A 318 -5.28 -4.17 -4.56
C ALA A 318 -6.15 -2.91 -4.40
N VAL A 319 -6.34 -2.43 -3.16
CA VAL A 319 -6.91 -1.11 -2.93
C VAL A 319 -5.83 -0.06 -3.17
N THR A 320 -5.93 0.72 -4.26
CA THR A 320 -4.94 1.76 -4.58
C THR A 320 -5.26 3.09 -3.90
N CYS A 321 -6.53 3.35 -3.59
CA CYS A 321 -6.99 4.55 -2.92
C CYS A 321 -8.37 4.31 -2.29
N VAL A 322 -8.71 5.08 -1.26
CA VAL A 322 -10.05 5.12 -0.66
C VAL A 322 -10.58 6.55 -0.74
N ALA A 323 -11.74 6.73 -1.36
CA ALA A 323 -12.46 8.00 -1.34
C ALA A 323 -13.50 8.02 -0.21
N HIS A 324 -13.62 9.17 0.44
CA HIS A 324 -14.52 9.39 1.57
C HIS A 324 -15.62 10.38 1.14
N PRO A 325 -16.77 9.93 0.59
CA PRO A 325 -17.85 10.79 0.08
C PRO A 325 -18.69 11.44 1.20
N ARG A 326 -18.02 12.11 2.15
CA ARG A 326 -18.58 12.68 3.37
C ARG A 326 -17.79 13.92 3.82
N PHE A 327 -18.47 14.91 4.33
CA PHE A 327 -17.89 16.11 4.94
C PHE A 327 -18.00 16.06 6.47
N ARG A 328 -17.03 16.67 7.15
CA ARG A 328 -16.85 16.59 8.62
C ARG A 328 -17.94 17.26 9.45
N ASP A 329 -18.49 18.39 8.97
CA ASP A 329 -19.56 19.16 9.62
C ASP A 329 -20.36 19.90 8.54
N SER A 330 -21.70 19.79 8.57
CA SER A 330 -22.60 20.64 7.77
C SER A 330 -23.90 20.91 8.52
N GLN A 331 -24.50 22.08 8.30
CA GLN A 331 -25.84 22.43 8.83
C GLN A 331 -26.94 22.41 7.76
N ASP A 332 -26.57 22.29 6.48
CA ASP A 332 -27.51 22.32 5.35
C ASP A 332 -27.84 20.92 4.81
N ILE A 333 -26.90 19.97 4.88
CA ILE A 333 -27.07 18.59 4.42
C ILE A 333 -26.58 17.63 5.50
N ASN A 334 -27.43 16.68 5.89
CA ASN A 334 -27.04 15.56 6.73
C ASN A 334 -26.60 14.38 5.86
N ILE A 335 -25.29 14.19 5.65
CA ILE A 335 -24.81 13.13 4.74
C ILE A 335 -25.07 11.72 5.28
N GLU A 336 -25.12 11.55 6.61
CA GLU A 336 -25.34 10.27 7.31
C GLU A 336 -26.67 9.57 6.95
N GLN A 337 -27.63 10.27 6.32
CA GLN A 337 -28.89 9.66 5.89
C GLN A 337 -28.81 8.97 4.52
N TYR A 338 -27.79 9.28 3.70
CA TYR A 338 -27.63 8.75 2.34
C TYR A 338 -26.63 7.59 2.34
N SER A 339 -27.08 6.39 2.73
CA SER A 339 -26.21 5.24 2.92
C SER A 339 -26.02 4.37 1.67
N ASP A 340 -26.90 4.42 0.65
CA ASP A 340 -26.74 3.62 -0.57
C ASP A 340 -25.95 4.38 -1.63
N VAL A 341 -24.81 3.84 -2.06
CA VAL A 341 -24.02 4.35 -3.18
C VAL A 341 -24.65 3.87 -4.49
N VAL A 342 -25.33 4.75 -5.21
CA VAL A 342 -26.08 4.42 -6.42
C VAL A 342 -25.17 4.31 -7.65
N GLU A 343 -24.22 5.23 -7.78
CA GLU A 343 -23.41 5.44 -8.98
C GLU A 343 -22.07 6.09 -8.58
N VAL A 344 -21.00 5.73 -9.29
CA VAL A 344 -19.65 6.30 -9.14
C VAL A 344 -19.11 6.61 -10.54
N GLU A 345 -18.60 7.81 -10.74
CA GLU A 345 -18.00 8.23 -12.01
C GLU A 345 -16.76 9.10 -11.80
N PHE A 346 -15.78 8.94 -12.68
CA PHE A 346 -14.49 9.62 -12.66
C PHE A 346 -14.38 10.63 -13.80
N TRP A 347 -14.11 11.90 -13.48
CA TRP A 347 -13.85 12.97 -14.44
C TRP A 347 -12.99 14.08 -13.82
N ASP A 348 -12.15 14.73 -14.62
CA ASP A 348 -11.42 15.96 -14.25
C ASP A 348 -12.36 17.17 -14.46
N VAL A 349 -13.11 17.58 -13.42
CA VAL A 349 -14.10 18.67 -13.57
C VAL A 349 -13.45 20.05 -13.62
N ASP A 350 -12.31 20.27 -12.97
CA ASP A 350 -11.65 21.58 -12.88
C ASP A 350 -10.50 21.82 -13.88
N ASP A 351 -10.12 20.81 -14.69
CA ASP A 351 -8.98 20.79 -15.63
C ASP A 351 -7.60 20.83 -14.90
N ASP A 352 -7.47 20.24 -13.70
CA ASP A 352 -6.19 20.20 -12.95
C ASP A 352 -5.25 19.04 -13.35
N GLY A 353 -5.76 18.04 -14.07
CA GLY A 353 -5.01 16.87 -14.54
C GLY A 353 -5.04 15.65 -13.62
N ALA A 354 -5.81 15.68 -12.52
CA ALA A 354 -6.24 14.51 -11.76
C ALA A 354 -7.72 14.20 -12.03
N ALA A 355 -8.11 12.92 -11.95
CA ALA A 355 -9.52 12.54 -12.08
C ALA A 355 -10.23 12.69 -10.74
N ASP A 356 -11.17 13.63 -10.64
CA ASP A 356 -12.13 13.71 -9.54
C ASP A 356 -13.08 12.51 -9.55
N MET A 357 -13.73 12.25 -8.42
CA MET A 357 -14.77 11.23 -8.28
C MET A 357 -16.09 11.89 -7.90
N ILE A 358 -17.14 11.63 -8.66
CA ILE A 358 -18.53 11.97 -8.30
C ILE A 358 -19.24 10.70 -7.85
N VAL A 359 -19.79 10.76 -6.65
CA VAL A 359 -20.50 9.67 -6.00
C VAL A 359 -21.96 10.09 -5.80
N ILE A 360 -22.90 9.30 -6.31
CA ILE A 360 -24.33 9.53 -6.09
C ILE A 360 -24.77 8.69 -4.88
N LEU A 361 -25.17 9.36 -3.80
CA LEU A 361 -25.65 8.73 -2.57
C LEU A 361 -27.17 8.88 -2.46
N SER A 362 -27.87 7.87 -1.94
CA SER A 362 -29.33 7.87 -1.78
C SER A 362 -29.80 7.35 -0.40
N ASP A 363 -30.94 7.87 0.07
CA ASP A 363 -31.69 7.35 1.22
C ASP A 363 -32.86 6.42 0.79
N GLY A 364 -32.99 6.16 -0.52
CA GLY A 364 -34.09 5.42 -1.14
C GLY A 364 -35.34 6.26 -1.44
N SER A 365 -35.32 7.56 -1.15
CA SER A 365 -36.39 8.53 -1.45
C SER A 365 -35.90 9.80 -2.15
N ASP A 366 -34.66 10.20 -1.90
CA ASP A 366 -33.95 11.32 -2.51
C ASP A 366 -32.48 10.92 -2.81
N SER A 367 -31.76 11.72 -3.60
CA SER A 367 -30.36 11.44 -3.99
C SER A 367 -29.52 12.71 -4.12
N VAL A 368 -28.26 12.64 -3.67
CA VAL A 368 -27.28 13.76 -3.74
C VAL A 368 -26.01 13.34 -4.46
N ALA A 369 -25.39 14.28 -5.18
CA ALA A 369 -24.07 14.09 -5.79
C ALA A 369 -22.98 14.70 -4.91
N VAL A 370 -22.01 13.88 -4.50
CA VAL A 370 -20.85 14.27 -3.71
C VAL A 370 -19.61 14.27 -4.62
N LEU A 371 -18.97 15.42 -4.77
CA LEU A 371 -17.71 15.57 -5.47
C LEU A 371 -16.54 15.41 -4.51
N CYS A 372 -15.75 14.35 -4.67
CA CYS A 372 -14.45 14.17 -4.04
C CYS A 372 -13.40 14.62 -5.06
N LYS A 373 -12.68 15.73 -4.81
CA LYS A 373 -11.69 16.20 -5.79
C LYS A 373 -10.48 15.27 -5.82
N GLY A 374 -9.96 14.98 -7.01
CA GLY A 374 -8.67 14.32 -7.17
C GLY A 374 -7.53 15.24 -6.72
N TYR A 375 -6.40 14.65 -6.33
CA TYR A 375 -5.14 15.36 -6.20
C TYR A 375 -3.95 14.43 -6.45
N VAL A 376 -2.83 15.01 -6.90
CA VAL A 376 -1.53 14.35 -6.99
C VAL A 376 -0.43 15.33 -6.58
N ASN A 377 0.25 15.05 -5.46
CA ASN A 377 1.42 15.78 -4.99
C ASN A 377 2.64 14.84 -4.89
N GLN A 378 3.79 15.34 -4.41
CA GLN A 378 5.02 14.54 -4.32
C GLN A 378 4.97 13.41 -3.26
N TRP A 379 4.18 13.59 -2.20
CA TRP A 379 4.04 12.66 -1.08
C TRP A 379 2.91 11.66 -1.26
N SER A 380 1.83 12.06 -1.94
CA SER A 380 0.62 11.25 -2.06
C SER A 380 -0.27 11.68 -3.24
N GLU A 381 -1.18 10.78 -3.59
CA GLU A 381 -2.35 11.06 -4.43
C GLU A 381 -3.61 10.49 -3.78
N GLY A 382 -4.77 10.93 -4.25
CA GLY A 382 -6.05 10.41 -3.83
C GLY A 382 -7.14 11.46 -3.93
N TYR A 383 -8.05 11.45 -2.96
CA TYR A 383 -9.24 12.30 -2.95
C TYR A 383 -9.30 13.24 -1.74
N THR A 384 -9.67 14.51 -1.97
CA THR A 384 -9.86 15.49 -0.89
C THR A 384 -11.18 15.26 -0.17
N GLU A 385 -11.31 15.81 1.05
CA GLU A 385 -12.62 15.93 1.71
C GLU A 385 -13.59 16.74 0.81
N PRO A 386 -14.80 16.23 0.52
CA PRO A 386 -15.81 16.92 -0.27
C PRO A 386 -16.31 18.24 0.35
N LYS A 387 -16.67 19.22 -0.49
CA LYS A 387 -17.39 20.43 -0.04
C LYS A 387 -18.90 20.17 0.09
N ALA A 388 -19.47 20.53 1.22
CA ALA A 388 -20.92 20.50 1.43
C ALA A 388 -21.65 21.50 0.54
N GLU A 389 -21.01 22.63 0.22
CA GLU A 389 -21.51 23.71 -0.63
C GLU A 389 -21.73 23.25 -2.07
N VAL A 390 -20.80 22.47 -2.64
CA VAL A 390 -20.93 21.88 -3.99
C VAL A 390 -22.09 20.87 -4.01
N THR A 391 -22.14 19.97 -3.02
CA THR A 391 -23.23 18.99 -2.85
C THR A 391 -24.60 19.69 -2.80
N LYS A 392 -24.69 20.83 -2.10
CA LYS A 392 -25.90 21.66 -2.00
C LYS A 392 -26.24 22.39 -3.29
N TRP A 393 -25.27 23.03 -3.94
CA TRP A 393 -25.47 23.74 -5.21
C TRP A 393 -25.96 22.79 -6.31
N LEU A 394 -25.44 21.56 -6.37
CA LEU A 394 -25.96 20.50 -7.23
C LEU A 394 -27.41 20.13 -6.85
N SER A 395 -27.68 19.88 -5.57
CA SER A 395 -29.01 19.49 -5.08
C SER A 395 -30.09 20.57 -5.27
N GLU A 396 -29.72 21.86 -5.31
CA GLU A 396 -30.65 22.97 -5.56
C GLU A 396 -30.96 23.18 -7.05
N ASN A 397 -30.15 22.64 -7.98
CA ASN A 397 -30.23 22.94 -9.42
C ASN A 397 -30.41 21.71 -10.35
N VAL A 398 -30.00 20.51 -9.93
CA VAL A 398 -30.10 19.26 -10.72
C VAL A 398 -31.32 18.45 -10.24
N SER A 399 -32.36 18.35 -11.08
CA SER A 399 -33.65 17.76 -10.68
C SER A 399 -33.77 16.23 -10.76
N ASP A 400 -32.91 15.60 -11.56
CA ASP A 400 -32.84 14.14 -11.73
C ASP A 400 -31.38 13.73 -11.47
N MET A 401 -31.04 13.48 -10.21
CA MET A 401 -29.63 13.35 -9.78
C MET A 401 -28.99 12.05 -10.28
N THR A 402 -28.01 12.20 -11.18
CA THR A 402 -27.08 11.16 -11.68
C THR A 402 -25.69 11.80 -11.87
N ALA A 403 -24.64 10.99 -11.97
CA ALA A 403 -23.28 11.50 -12.20
C ALA A 403 -23.17 12.25 -13.53
N ASP A 404 -23.65 11.63 -14.62
CA ASP A 404 -23.83 12.19 -15.97
C ASP A 404 -24.45 13.62 -15.94
N ASN A 405 -25.52 13.81 -15.14
CA ASN A 405 -26.23 15.10 -15.01
C ASN A 405 -25.48 16.10 -14.11
N ALA A 406 -24.84 15.63 -13.03
CA ALA A 406 -24.03 16.47 -12.15
C ALA A 406 -22.78 17.01 -12.88
N ILE A 407 -22.05 16.14 -13.59
CA ILE A 407 -20.89 16.51 -14.43
C ILE A 407 -21.32 17.49 -15.52
N SER A 408 -22.39 17.18 -16.26
CA SER A 408 -22.92 18.09 -17.29
C SER A 408 -23.26 19.48 -16.72
N TYR A 409 -23.86 19.54 -15.53
CA TYR A 409 -24.20 20.80 -14.87
C TYR A 409 -22.95 21.59 -14.42
N ILE A 410 -21.94 20.93 -13.83
CA ILE A 410 -20.66 21.54 -13.45
C ILE A 410 -19.96 22.15 -14.68
N LEU A 411 -19.90 21.40 -15.79
CA LEU A 411 -19.24 21.84 -17.02
C LEU A 411 -19.96 23.03 -17.68
N ASP A 412 -21.30 23.06 -17.67
CA ASP A 412 -22.10 24.19 -18.18
C ASP A 412 -21.98 25.46 -17.28
N HIS A 413 -21.58 25.31 -16.01
CA HIS A 413 -21.54 26.41 -15.01
C HIS A 413 -20.16 26.54 -14.34
N LYS A 414 -19.07 26.21 -15.06
CA LYS A 414 -17.71 26.15 -14.49
C LYS A 414 -17.23 27.44 -13.81
N ASP A 415 -17.68 28.62 -14.29
CA ASP A 415 -17.42 29.91 -13.62
C ASP A 415 -18.05 29.98 -12.21
N GLU A 416 -19.26 29.45 -12.00
CA GLU A 416 -19.91 29.41 -10.69
C GLU A 416 -19.30 28.34 -9.78
N PHE A 417 -18.94 27.18 -10.34
CA PHE A 417 -18.28 26.10 -9.61
C PHE A 417 -16.91 26.51 -9.05
N ASN A 418 -16.12 27.28 -9.82
CA ASN A 418 -14.81 27.78 -9.39
C ASN A 418 -14.88 28.84 -8.26
N ASP A 419 -16.05 29.45 -8.03
CA ASP A 419 -16.30 30.44 -6.96
C ASP A 419 -16.76 29.78 -5.62
N ILE A 420 -16.89 28.44 -5.56
CA ILE A 420 -17.37 27.64 -4.41
C ILE A 420 -16.23 26.85 -3.75
#